data_AF-A0A5M9J282-F1
#
_entry.id   AF-A0A5M9J282-F1
#
_cell.length_a   1.000
_cell.length_b   1.000
_cell.length_c   1.000
_cell.angle_alpha   90.00
_cell.angle_beta   90.00
_cell.angle_gamma   90.00
#
_symmetry.space_group_name_H-M   'P 1'
#
loop_
_entity.id
_entity.type
_entity.pdbx_description
1 polymer ?
#
loop_
_entity_poly.entity_id
_entity_poly.type
_entity_poly.pdbx_seq_one_letter_code
_entity_poly.pdbx_strand_id
1 'polypeptide(L)'
;MRNTYDVIVIGLGIMGTAALWRVTPKCTRVLGIDASGPTHSYGSSQGGSRIFRRAYWEGKNYLPLLNQSDVLWHELERLIQRELLFRTAGIFVGPQSSRVVAGSINTAREGRIEHEVWSESKTKHHFPAFNLPNKMQTVFEPGAYAISACDARLGMLNEAVRGGATIEFGNSVLTLENDGPQVRLGTRSGRTYFAKSVIVTAGPWIATHLLREIKHCIEPRQVPIYWFKPKNDFEKLFSPDHFPIFLYEHQDESLIYGVPSIISNEPGVKIGFHNRQQTPANPQWENIPVKTKYLEEISEIVGNLFPNLERSPIQAKNCFYTLSPDESFLIGKSKALRSTYFASACSGHGFKFAPAIGDALANMAVGQQPHVSLEAFSADRFDLTSNKP
;
A
#
# COMPACT_ATOMS: atom_id res chain seq x y z
N MET A 1 20.69 -27.60 -17.13
CA MET A 1 20.91 -26.12 -17.17
C MET A 1 20.72 -25.60 -15.75
N ARG A 2 21.67 -24.83 -15.19
CA ARG A 2 21.50 -24.30 -13.82
C ARG A 2 20.34 -23.30 -13.80
N ASN A 3 19.45 -23.43 -12.81
CA ASN A 3 18.33 -22.53 -12.52
C ASN A 3 18.83 -21.19 -11.94
N THR A 4 19.74 -20.53 -12.66
CA THR A 4 20.43 -19.31 -12.25
C THR A 4 19.81 -18.08 -12.90
N TYR A 5 19.58 -17.05 -12.10
CA TYR A 5 18.99 -15.77 -12.50
C TYR A 5 19.89 -14.61 -12.06
N ASP A 6 19.77 -13.47 -12.72
CA ASP A 6 20.41 -12.23 -12.26
C ASP A 6 19.70 -11.75 -10.99
N VAL A 7 18.38 -11.65 -11.05
CA VAL A 7 17.53 -11.24 -9.93
C VAL A 7 16.34 -12.19 -9.77
N ILE A 8 16.03 -12.56 -8.53
CA ILE A 8 14.78 -13.22 -8.17
C ILE A 8 13.97 -12.31 -7.24
N VAL A 9 12.70 -12.09 -7.57
CA VAL A 9 11.75 -11.33 -6.74
C VAL A 9 10.78 -12.30 -6.07
N ILE A 10 10.70 -12.26 -4.74
CA ILE A 10 9.85 -13.15 -3.93
C ILE A 10 8.67 -12.36 -3.36
N GLY A 11 7.46 -12.80 -3.66
CA GLY A 11 6.22 -12.15 -3.24
C GLY A 11 5.82 -11.08 -4.25
N LEU A 12 4.98 -11.46 -5.21
CA LEU A 12 4.42 -10.63 -6.29
C LEU A 12 3.10 -9.95 -5.86
N GLY A 13 3.07 -9.49 -4.61
CA GLY A 13 2.16 -8.41 -4.20
C GLY A 13 2.53 -7.09 -4.90
N ILE A 14 1.98 -5.96 -4.43
CA ILE A 14 2.21 -4.68 -5.11
C ILE A 14 3.69 -4.27 -5.15
N MET A 15 4.44 -4.46 -4.07
CA MET A 15 5.86 -4.09 -3.99
C MET A 15 6.73 -4.95 -4.90
N GLY A 16 6.56 -6.28 -4.83
CA GLY A 16 7.37 -7.19 -5.65
C GLY A 16 7.02 -7.13 -7.11
N THR A 17 5.74 -6.94 -7.45
CA THR A 17 5.34 -6.71 -8.83
C THR A 17 5.97 -5.43 -9.40
N ALA A 18 5.99 -4.33 -8.63
CA ALA A 18 6.67 -3.11 -9.04
C ALA A 18 8.17 -3.32 -9.20
N ALA A 19 8.82 -4.00 -8.24
CA ALA A 19 10.24 -4.34 -8.33
C ALA A 19 10.56 -5.22 -9.55
N LEU A 20 9.71 -6.22 -9.83
CA LEU A 20 9.84 -7.10 -10.99
C LEU A 20 9.76 -6.31 -12.29
N TRP A 21 8.75 -5.44 -12.43
CA TRP A 21 8.62 -4.55 -13.59
C TRP A 21 9.86 -3.69 -13.81
N ARG A 22 10.39 -3.07 -12.74
CA ARG A 22 11.53 -2.15 -12.83
C ARG A 22 12.89 -2.84 -13.01
N VAL A 23 13.06 -4.07 -12.50
CA VAL A 23 14.33 -4.79 -12.58
C VAL A 23 14.48 -5.58 -13.88
N THR A 24 13.37 -6.00 -14.48
CA THR A 24 13.35 -6.75 -15.75
C THR A 24 14.20 -6.10 -16.86
N PRO A 25 14.05 -4.80 -17.21
CA PRO A 25 14.84 -4.20 -18.28
C PRO A 25 16.33 -4.02 -17.94
N LYS A 26 16.74 -4.29 -16.69
CA LYS A 26 18.13 -4.14 -16.22
C LYS A 26 18.90 -5.47 -16.20
N CYS A 27 18.27 -6.59 -16.57
CA CYS A 27 18.81 -7.93 -16.39
C CYS A 27 18.51 -8.83 -17.60
N THR A 28 19.30 -9.90 -17.76
CA THR A 28 19.08 -10.88 -18.83
C THR A 28 18.11 -11.97 -18.39
N ARG A 29 18.17 -12.38 -17.11
CA ARG A 29 17.29 -13.41 -16.55
C ARG A 29 16.71 -12.97 -15.22
N VAL A 30 15.40 -12.73 -15.20
CA VAL A 30 14.65 -12.38 -14.00
C VAL A 30 13.54 -13.38 -13.73
N LEU A 31 13.36 -13.75 -12.47
CA LEU A 31 12.27 -14.62 -12.03
C LEU A 31 11.46 -13.94 -10.93
N GLY A 32 10.15 -13.86 -11.10
CA GLY A 32 9.21 -13.57 -10.03
C GLY A 32 8.62 -14.87 -9.47
N ILE A 33 8.57 -15.02 -8.16
CA ILE A 33 7.93 -16.17 -7.50
C ILE A 33 6.90 -15.67 -6.49
N ASP A 34 5.68 -16.21 -6.54
CA ASP A 34 4.66 -15.97 -5.53
C ASP A 34 4.02 -17.28 -5.04
N ALA A 35 3.67 -17.30 -3.75
CA ALA A 35 3.05 -18.44 -3.10
C ALA A 35 1.59 -18.68 -3.56
N SER A 36 0.94 -17.65 -4.10
CA SER A 36 -0.45 -17.67 -4.55
C SER A 36 -0.59 -17.49 -6.06
N GLY A 37 -1.81 -17.33 -6.54
CA GLY A 37 -2.10 -16.98 -7.93
C GLY A 37 -1.91 -15.49 -8.24
N PRO A 38 -1.98 -15.09 -9.52
CA PRO A 38 -1.82 -13.71 -9.96
C PRO A 38 -2.88 -12.78 -9.39
N THR A 39 -4.01 -13.28 -8.90
CA THR A 39 -5.00 -12.54 -8.13
C THR A 39 -5.41 -13.40 -6.93
N HIS A 40 -5.32 -12.86 -5.72
CA HIS A 40 -5.71 -13.57 -4.50
C HIS A 40 -6.16 -12.59 -3.40
N SER A 41 -6.87 -13.11 -2.39
CA SER A 41 -7.50 -12.32 -1.31
C SER A 41 -6.84 -12.49 0.06
N TYR A 42 -5.64 -13.08 0.10
CA TYR A 42 -4.99 -13.47 1.36
C TYR A 42 -3.97 -12.46 1.88
N GLY A 43 -3.46 -11.59 1.00
CA GLY A 43 -2.42 -10.61 1.34
C GLY A 43 -2.92 -9.17 1.45
N SER A 44 -1.99 -8.22 1.54
CA SER A 44 -2.28 -6.79 1.75
C SER A 44 -2.58 -5.98 0.48
N SER A 45 -2.38 -6.58 -0.70
CA SER A 45 -2.56 -5.93 -2.01
C SER A 45 -3.93 -6.20 -2.62
N GLN A 46 -4.82 -6.90 -1.91
CA GLN A 46 -6.15 -7.22 -2.41
C GLN A 46 -7.08 -6.00 -2.47
N GLY A 47 -8.21 -6.19 -3.12
CA GLY A 47 -9.22 -5.18 -3.30
C GLY A 47 -8.92 -4.20 -4.44
N GLY A 48 -9.93 -3.42 -4.77
CA GLY A 48 -10.05 -2.73 -6.04
C GLY A 48 -9.35 -1.39 -6.10
N SER A 49 -9.29 -0.68 -4.98
CA SER A 49 -8.85 0.71 -4.98
C SER A 49 -7.84 1.03 -3.88
N ARG A 50 -7.04 2.09 -4.05
CA ARG A 50 -6.13 2.65 -3.03
C ARG A 50 -6.03 4.17 -3.14
N ILE A 51 -5.71 4.83 -2.03
CA ILE A 51 -5.54 6.28 -1.96
C ILE A 51 -4.10 6.65 -2.36
N PHE A 52 -3.96 7.65 -3.21
CA PHE A 52 -2.72 8.42 -3.39
C PHE A 52 -2.92 9.84 -2.85
N ARG A 53 -1.93 10.37 -2.13
CA ARG A 53 -1.90 11.74 -1.60
C ARG A 53 -0.46 12.17 -1.27
N ARG A 54 -0.20 13.48 -1.27
CA ARG A 54 1.12 14.07 -0.94
C ARG A 54 1.08 15.01 0.25
N ALA A 55 -0.07 15.55 0.65
CA ALA A 55 -0.22 16.16 1.96
C ALA A 55 -0.16 15.04 3.01
N TYR A 56 1.06 14.77 3.50
CA TYR A 56 1.40 13.51 4.16
C TYR A 56 1.64 13.67 5.67
N TRP A 57 0.59 13.51 6.48
CA TRP A 57 0.69 13.71 7.93
C TRP A 57 1.68 12.75 8.64
N GLU A 58 1.93 11.56 8.07
CA GLU A 58 2.90 10.60 8.63
C GLU A 58 4.34 11.10 8.55
N GLY A 59 4.61 12.14 7.76
CA GLY A 59 5.85 12.91 7.84
C GLY A 59 6.50 13.22 6.50
N LYS A 60 7.39 14.20 6.52
CA LYS A 60 8.09 14.71 5.33
C LYS A 60 9.06 13.73 4.68
N ASN A 61 9.56 12.75 5.44
CA ASN A 61 10.50 11.75 4.93
C ASN A 61 9.90 10.90 3.80
N TYR A 62 8.57 10.88 3.67
CA TYR A 62 7.86 10.19 2.59
C TYR A 62 7.75 11.00 1.30
N LEU A 63 7.91 12.34 1.34
CA LEU A 63 7.67 13.22 0.19
C LEU A 63 8.52 12.86 -1.03
N PRO A 64 9.84 12.60 -0.91
CA PRO A 64 10.64 12.20 -2.06
C PRO A 64 10.12 10.93 -2.74
N LEU A 65 9.71 9.92 -1.96
CA LEU A 65 9.14 8.69 -2.52
C LEU A 65 7.76 8.93 -3.13
N LEU A 66 6.91 9.76 -2.52
CA LEU A 66 5.60 10.09 -3.08
C LEU A 66 5.72 10.81 -4.41
N ASN A 67 6.61 11.80 -4.50
CA ASN A 67 6.85 12.54 -5.74
C ASN A 67 7.37 11.62 -6.85
N GLN A 68 8.31 10.73 -6.55
CA GLN A 68 8.76 9.74 -7.52
C GLN A 68 7.66 8.75 -7.90
N SER A 69 6.83 8.36 -6.93
CA SER A 69 5.73 7.42 -7.16
C SER A 69 4.64 8.02 -8.05
N ASP A 70 4.32 9.31 -7.89
CA ASP A 70 3.41 10.08 -8.75
C ASP A 70 3.84 9.98 -10.22
N VAL A 71 5.11 10.28 -10.50
CA VAL A 71 5.72 10.19 -11.84
C VAL A 71 5.58 8.77 -12.41
N LEU A 72 5.92 7.75 -11.62
CA LEU A 72 5.92 6.36 -12.07
C LEU A 72 4.51 5.76 -12.19
N TRP A 73 3.53 6.26 -11.43
CA TRP A 73 2.13 5.91 -11.62
C TRP A 73 1.62 6.42 -12.97
N HIS A 74 1.91 7.68 -13.30
CA HIS A 74 1.59 8.25 -14.61
C HIS A 74 2.38 7.58 -15.75
N GLU A 75 3.61 7.12 -15.51
CA GLU A 75 4.35 6.28 -16.45
C GLU A 75 3.60 4.98 -16.73
N LEU A 76 3.19 4.26 -15.68
CA LEU A 76 2.48 2.98 -15.83
C LEU A 76 1.16 3.16 -16.58
N GLU A 77 0.33 4.14 -16.20
CA GLU A 77 -0.96 4.42 -16.86
C GLU A 77 -0.80 4.66 -18.38
N ARG A 78 0.21 5.46 -18.76
CA ARG A 78 0.53 5.70 -20.18
C ARG A 78 1.05 4.44 -20.87
N LEU A 79 1.91 3.69 -20.19
CA LEU A 79 2.56 2.49 -20.74
C LEU A 79 1.54 1.40 -21.08
N ILE A 80 0.57 1.15 -20.18
CA ILE A 80 -0.43 0.10 -20.36
C ILE A 80 -1.68 0.58 -21.12
N GLN A 81 -1.76 1.88 -21.45
CA GLN A 81 -2.87 2.52 -22.15
C GLN A 81 -4.25 2.23 -21.54
N ARG A 82 -4.33 2.28 -20.21
CA ARG A 82 -5.55 2.02 -19.44
C ARG A 82 -5.63 3.01 -18.28
N GLU A 83 -6.82 3.55 -18.05
CA GLU A 83 -7.07 4.41 -16.89
C GLU A 83 -6.82 3.65 -15.59
N LEU A 84 -5.87 4.15 -14.79
CA LEU A 84 -5.52 3.63 -13.47
C LEU A 84 -5.73 4.68 -12.39
N LEU A 85 -5.62 5.96 -12.72
CA LEU A 85 -5.54 7.08 -11.81
C LEU A 85 -6.81 7.94 -11.93
N PHE A 86 -7.75 7.70 -11.04
CA PHE A 86 -9.03 8.42 -11.00
C PHE A 86 -8.84 9.72 -10.24
N ARG A 87 -8.92 10.86 -10.93
CA ARG A 87 -8.62 12.21 -10.43
C ARG A 87 -9.73 12.75 -9.53
N THR A 88 -9.93 12.08 -8.40
CA THR A 88 -11.00 12.39 -7.44
C THR A 88 -10.72 13.62 -6.57
N ALA A 89 -9.51 14.20 -6.65
CA ALA A 89 -8.92 14.99 -5.57
C ALA A 89 -8.93 14.21 -4.23
N GLY A 90 -8.50 14.86 -3.16
CA GLY A 90 -8.51 14.29 -1.82
C GLY A 90 -8.90 15.31 -0.76
N ILE A 91 -9.63 14.86 0.26
CA ILE A 91 -9.89 15.67 1.46
C ILE A 91 -9.41 14.98 2.73
N PHE A 92 -8.74 15.74 3.60
CA PHE A 92 -8.25 15.26 4.89
C PHE A 92 -8.90 16.08 5.98
N VAL A 93 -9.86 15.48 6.67
CA VAL A 93 -10.81 16.15 7.55
C VAL A 93 -10.55 15.78 9.00
N GLY A 94 -10.66 16.74 9.91
CA GLY A 94 -10.61 16.50 11.34
C GLY A 94 -10.62 17.81 12.15
N PRO A 95 -10.46 17.73 13.48
CA PRO A 95 -10.18 18.91 14.30
C PRO A 95 -8.96 19.68 13.77
N GLN A 96 -8.92 21.00 13.92
CA GLN A 96 -7.78 21.81 13.45
C GLN A 96 -6.42 21.33 14.02
N SER A 97 -6.40 20.86 15.27
CA SER A 97 -5.21 20.34 15.95
C SER A 97 -4.93 18.86 15.67
N SER A 98 -5.78 18.18 14.89
CA SER A 98 -5.60 16.76 14.55
C SER A 98 -4.29 16.53 13.81
N ARG A 99 -3.70 15.34 14.00
CA ARG A 99 -2.52 14.94 13.21
C ARG A 99 -2.82 14.96 11.71
N VAL A 100 -4.03 14.55 11.31
CA VAL A 100 -4.43 14.53 9.89
C VAL A 100 -4.44 15.93 9.32
N VAL A 101 -5.07 16.91 9.97
CA VAL A 101 -5.15 18.27 9.43
C VAL A 101 -3.83 19.02 9.60
N ALA A 102 -3.35 19.18 10.84
CA ALA A 102 -2.15 19.96 11.12
C ALA A 102 -0.90 19.35 10.45
N GLY A 103 -0.74 18.02 10.52
CA GLY A 103 0.35 17.31 9.88
C GLY A 103 0.30 17.40 8.36
N SER A 104 -0.88 17.27 7.75
CA SER A 104 -1.00 17.40 6.29
C SER A 104 -0.70 18.82 5.82
N ILE A 105 -1.14 19.86 6.54
CA ILE A 105 -0.79 21.27 6.23
C ILE A 105 0.73 21.48 6.31
N ASN A 106 1.37 21.00 7.38
CA ASN A 106 2.80 21.16 7.57
C ASN A 106 3.58 20.50 6.44
N THR A 107 3.30 19.23 6.16
CA THR A 107 3.96 18.48 5.09
C THR A 107 3.64 19.08 3.71
N ALA A 108 2.42 19.54 3.45
CA ALA A 108 2.06 20.17 2.19
C ALA A 108 2.82 21.48 1.93
N ARG A 109 2.97 22.33 2.96
CA ARG A 109 3.77 23.56 2.88
C ARG A 109 5.24 23.27 2.62
N GLU A 110 5.83 22.35 3.37
CA GLU A 110 7.23 21.95 3.19
C GLU A 110 7.48 21.33 1.81
N GLY A 111 6.57 20.46 1.35
CA GLY A 111 6.63 19.78 0.06
C GLY A 111 6.19 20.62 -1.14
N ARG A 112 5.73 21.86 -0.91
CA ARG A 112 5.11 22.72 -1.94
C ARG A 112 3.98 22.00 -2.69
N ILE A 113 3.20 21.22 -1.97
CA ILE A 113 2.03 20.52 -2.50
C ILE A 113 0.89 21.52 -2.59
N GLU A 114 0.25 21.60 -3.75
CA GLU A 114 -0.96 22.40 -3.93
C GLU A 114 -2.04 21.93 -2.95
N HIS A 115 -2.55 22.85 -2.13
CA HIS A 115 -3.59 22.56 -1.15
C HIS A 115 -4.38 23.81 -0.78
N GLU A 116 -5.62 23.59 -0.34
CA GLU A 116 -6.44 24.59 0.33
C GLU A 116 -6.86 24.09 1.71
N VAL A 117 -7.18 25.04 2.60
CA VAL A 117 -7.74 24.74 3.92
C VAL A 117 -9.16 25.30 3.98
N TRP A 118 -10.15 24.44 4.20
CA TRP A 118 -11.57 24.77 4.17
C TRP A 118 -12.22 24.59 5.54
N SER A 119 -13.26 25.39 5.80
CA SER A 119 -14.22 25.17 6.88
C SER A 119 -15.14 23.99 6.54
N GLU A 120 -15.85 23.48 7.54
CA GLU A 120 -16.87 22.45 7.35
C GLU A 120 -17.97 22.92 6.38
N SER A 121 -18.33 24.21 6.42
CA SER A 121 -19.38 24.78 5.56
C SER A 121 -18.96 24.80 4.09
N LYS A 122 -17.71 25.19 3.79
CA LYS A 122 -17.15 25.14 2.43
C LYS A 122 -17.03 23.69 1.97
N THR A 123 -16.57 22.77 2.82
CA THR A 123 -16.49 21.34 2.45
C THR A 123 -17.86 20.74 2.14
N LYS A 124 -18.91 21.01 2.93
CA LYS A 124 -20.28 20.56 2.63
C LYS A 124 -20.83 21.14 1.33
N HIS A 125 -20.47 22.37 1.00
CA HIS A 125 -20.88 23.01 -0.26
C HIS A 125 -20.26 22.30 -1.47
N HIS A 126 -18.96 21.98 -1.42
CA HIS A 126 -18.26 21.30 -2.51
C HIS A 126 -18.53 19.79 -2.56
N PHE A 127 -18.67 19.15 -1.41
CA PHE A 127 -18.89 17.71 -1.26
C PHE A 127 -20.14 17.44 -0.40
N PRO A 128 -21.35 17.61 -0.96
CA PRO A 128 -22.61 17.50 -0.21
C PRO A 128 -22.92 16.09 0.29
N ALA A 129 -22.10 15.10 -0.07
CA ALA A 129 -22.14 13.74 0.48
C ALA A 129 -21.80 13.71 1.97
N PHE A 130 -20.94 14.61 2.43
CA PHE A 130 -20.42 14.62 3.80
C PHE A 130 -21.34 15.41 4.73
N ASN A 131 -21.76 14.75 5.81
CA ASN A 131 -22.41 15.41 6.94
C ASN A 131 -21.37 15.69 8.05
N LEU A 132 -20.55 16.72 7.86
CA LEU A 132 -19.50 17.09 8.81
C LEU A 132 -20.03 17.80 10.06
N PRO A 133 -19.53 17.49 11.27
CA PRO A 133 -19.78 18.30 12.45
C PRO A 133 -19.22 19.73 12.30
N ASN A 134 -19.79 20.67 13.07
CA ASN A 134 -19.27 22.04 13.15
C ASN A 134 -17.83 22.03 13.68
N LYS A 135 -17.03 23.05 13.30
CA LYS A 135 -15.62 23.22 13.71
C LYS A 135 -14.64 22.17 13.18
N MET A 136 -15.06 21.31 12.25
CA MET A 136 -14.11 20.49 11.48
C MET A 136 -13.40 21.35 10.44
N GLN A 137 -12.12 21.02 10.20
CA GLN A 137 -11.31 21.63 9.17
C GLN A 137 -10.97 20.58 8.11
N THR A 138 -10.85 21.02 6.87
CA THR A 138 -10.52 20.15 5.73
C THR A 138 -9.26 20.67 5.04
N VAL A 139 -8.29 19.78 4.82
CA VAL A 139 -7.22 20.00 3.84
C VAL A 139 -7.66 19.41 2.52
N PHE A 140 -7.84 20.24 1.51
CA PHE A 140 -8.17 19.82 0.15
C PHE A 140 -6.88 19.74 -0.67
N GLU A 141 -6.60 18.57 -1.26
CA GLU A 141 -5.48 18.33 -2.17
C GLU A 141 -6.02 17.99 -3.57
N PRO A 142 -5.99 18.90 -4.55
CA PRO A 142 -6.47 18.64 -5.90
C PRO A 142 -5.66 17.55 -6.63
N GLY A 143 -4.37 17.41 -6.28
CA GLY A 143 -3.47 16.41 -6.87
C GLY A 143 -3.58 15.00 -6.29
N ALA A 144 -4.42 14.77 -5.28
CA ALA A 144 -4.68 13.42 -4.76
C ALA A 144 -5.65 12.65 -5.66
N TYR A 145 -5.56 11.32 -5.66
CA TYR A 145 -6.35 10.47 -6.56
C TYR A 145 -6.56 9.06 -6.01
N ALA A 146 -7.54 8.37 -6.58
CA ALA A 146 -7.75 6.95 -6.35
C ALA A 146 -7.02 6.12 -7.41
N ILE A 147 -6.38 5.03 -7.00
CA ILE A 147 -5.67 4.09 -7.87
C ILE A 147 -6.51 2.83 -8.06
N SER A 148 -6.73 2.38 -9.30
CA SER A 148 -7.20 1.03 -9.60
C SER A 148 -6.11 0.01 -9.25
N ALA A 149 -6.21 -0.57 -8.05
CA ALA A 149 -5.13 -1.31 -7.41
C ALA A 149 -4.87 -2.67 -8.08
N CYS A 150 -5.93 -3.41 -8.41
CA CYS A 150 -5.79 -4.71 -9.06
C CYS A 150 -5.23 -4.55 -10.48
N ASP A 151 -5.77 -3.60 -11.24
CA ASP A 151 -5.35 -3.34 -12.63
C ASP A 151 -3.92 -2.82 -12.69
N ALA A 152 -3.53 -1.92 -11.79
CA ALA A 152 -2.16 -1.44 -11.67
C ALA A 152 -1.16 -2.59 -11.48
N ARG A 153 -1.46 -3.50 -10.55
CA ARG A 153 -0.59 -4.65 -10.27
C ARG A 153 -0.54 -5.61 -11.46
N LEU A 154 -1.68 -5.94 -12.06
CA LEU A 154 -1.71 -6.80 -13.25
C LEU A 154 -0.98 -6.15 -14.44
N GLY A 155 -1.11 -4.83 -14.61
CA GLY A 155 -0.38 -4.06 -15.62
C GLY A 155 1.13 -4.19 -15.45
N MET A 156 1.66 -3.95 -14.25
CA MET A 156 3.09 -4.13 -13.96
C MET A 156 3.56 -5.58 -14.18
N LEU A 157 2.76 -6.60 -13.81
CA LEU A 157 3.10 -8.00 -14.09
C LEU A 157 3.19 -8.26 -15.59
N ASN A 158 2.22 -7.79 -16.36
CA ASN A 158 2.20 -7.94 -17.83
C ASN A 158 3.41 -7.25 -18.46
N GLU A 159 3.76 -6.06 -18.00
CA GLU A 159 4.94 -5.32 -18.48
C GLU A 159 6.26 -6.04 -18.11
N ALA A 160 6.35 -6.65 -16.94
CA ALA A 160 7.50 -7.49 -16.59
C ALA A 160 7.62 -8.72 -17.51
N VAL A 161 6.51 -9.41 -17.79
CA VAL A 161 6.52 -10.56 -18.72
C VAL A 161 6.89 -10.10 -20.14
N ARG A 162 6.34 -8.97 -20.59
CA ARG A 162 6.67 -8.35 -21.89
C ARG A 162 8.15 -8.00 -21.99
N GLY A 163 8.77 -7.59 -20.88
CA GLY A 163 10.20 -7.34 -20.76
C GLY A 163 11.08 -8.60 -20.66
N GLY A 164 10.50 -9.81 -20.61
CA GLY A 164 11.22 -11.07 -20.58
C GLY A 164 11.36 -11.73 -19.20
N ALA A 165 10.65 -11.26 -18.18
CA ALA A 165 10.64 -11.93 -16.88
C ALA A 165 9.89 -13.27 -16.94
N THR A 166 10.43 -14.28 -16.27
CA THR A 166 9.71 -15.53 -15.97
C THR A 166 8.92 -15.34 -14.67
N ILE A 167 7.72 -15.90 -14.58
CA ILE A 167 6.90 -15.84 -13.36
C ILE A 167 6.45 -17.25 -12.95
N GLU A 168 6.56 -17.56 -11.67
CA GLU A 168 6.09 -18.79 -11.05
C GLU A 168 5.10 -18.49 -9.92
N PHE A 169 3.83 -18.75 -10.17
CA PHE A 169 2.75 -18.67 -9.17
C PHE A 169 2.52 -20.01 -8.48
N GLY A 170 1.90 -19.98 -7.30
CA GLY A 170 1.53 -21.18 -6.54
C GLY A 170 2.69 -21.90 -5.85
N ASN A 171 3.89 -21.30 -5.82
CA ASN A 171 5.06 -21.92 -5.21
C ASN A 171 5.69 -21.02 -4.14
N SER A 172 5.71 -21.48 -2.89
CA SER A 172 6.32 -20.76 -1.79
C SER A 172 7.82 -20.95 -1.78
N VAL A 173 8.58 -19.87 -1.61
CA VAL A 173 9.99 -19.95 -1.20
C VAL A 173 10.04 -20.26 0.29
N LEU A 174 10.80 -21.29 0.66
CA LEU A 174 10.91 -21.80 2.03
C LEU A 174 12.26 -21.49 2.66
N THR A 175 13.33 -21.42 1.86
CA THR A 175 14.69 -21.17 2.35
C THR A 175 15.45 -20.20 1.46
N LEU A 176 16.29 -19.38 2.10
CA LEU A 176 17.25 -18.49 1.46
C LEU A 176 18.60 -18.68 2.17
N GLU A 177 19.65 -18.95 1.40
CA GLU A 177 20.98 -19.21 1.94
C GLU A 177 22.05 -18.56 1.06
N ASN A 178 23.14 -18.10 1.68
CA ASN A 178 24.31 -17.63 0.94
C ASN A 178 25.01 -18.83 0.28
N ASP A 179 25.30 -18.72 -1.01
CA ASP A 179 26.05 -19.72 -1.78
C ASP A 179 27.15 -19.02 -2.60
N GLY A 180 28.30 -18.81 -1.95
CA GLY A 180 29.42 -18.05 -2.51
C GLY A 180 29.03 -16.59 -2.83
N PRO A 181 29.09 -16.16 -4.11
CA PRO A 181 28.63 -14.84 -4.55
C PRO A 181 27.13 -14.77 -4.86
N GLN A 182 26.41 -15.89 -4.79
CA GLN A 182 24.99 -16.00 -5.12
C GLN A 182 24.16 -16.27 -3.86
N VAL A 183 22.84 -16.19 -4.01
CA VAL A 183 21.86 -16.66 -3.04
C VAL A 183 21.19 -17.91 -3.61
N ARG A 184 21.09 -18.96 -2.80
CA ARG A 184 20.38 -20.20 -3.10
C ARG A 184 18.98 -20.16 -2.49
N LEU A 185 17.97 -20.47 -3.28
CA LEU A 185 16.57 -20.48 -2.88
C LEU A 185 15.99 -21.88 -2.98
N GLY A 186 15.35 -22.35 -1.91
CA GLY A 186 14.58 -23.60 -1.89
C GLY A 186 13.08 -23.31 -1.90
N THR A 187 12.32 -24.05 -2.70
CA THR A 187 10.86 -23.86 -2.83
C THR A 187 10.08 -25.09 -2.38
N ARG A 188 8.78 -24.90 -2.10
CA ARG A 188 7.86 -25.95 -1.66
C ARG A 188 7.72 -27.09 -2.67
N SER A 189 7.87 -26.81 -3.96
CA SER A 189 7.86 -27.85 -5.01
C SER A 189 9.14 -28.70 -5.07
N GLY A 190 10.12 -28.46 -4.20
CA GLY A 190 11.42 -29.12 -4.20
C GLY A 190 12.43 -28.52 -5.21
N ARG A 191 12.03 -27.49 -5.97
CA ARG A 191 12.94 -26.81 -6.89
C ARG A 191 13.94 -25.92 -6.14
N THR A 192 15.17 -25.91 -6.64
CA THR A 192 16.24 -25.02 -6.19
C THR A 192 16.58 -24.02 -7.29
N TYR A 193 16.73 -22.75 -6.89
CA TYR A 193 17.12 -21.64 -7.74
C TYR A 193 18.38 -20.95 -7.19
N PHE A 194 19.10 -20.26 -8.06
CA PHE A 194 20.27 -19.45 -7.70
C PHE A 194 20.12 -18.05 -8.27
N ALA A 195 20.49 -17.03 -7.52
CA ALA A 195 20.39 -15.63 -7.96
C ALA A 195 21.64 -14.82 -7.60
N LYS A 196 22.03 -13.87 -8.44
CA LYS A 196 23.07 -12.89 -8.04
C LYS A 196 22.54 -11.91 -6.99
N SER A 197 21.25 -11.56 -7.07
CA SER A 197 20.55 -10.75 -6.07
C SER A 197 19.11 -11.22 -5.87
N VAL A 198 18.56 -10.97 -4.69
CA VAL A 198 17.19 -11.34 -4.32
C VAL A 198 16.45 -10.13 -3.77
N ILE A 199 15.21 -9.94 -4.20
CA ILE A 199 14.30 -8.94 -3.64
C ILE A 199 13.18 -9.68 -2.90
N VAL A 200 12.97 -9.40 -1.62
CA VAL A 200 11.96 -10.07 -0.78
C VAL A 200 10.88 -9.08 -0.38
N THR A 201 9.65 -9.33 -0.84
CA THR A 201 8.46 -8.49 -0.62
C THR A 201 7.25 -9.33 -0.25
N ALA A 202 7.47 -10.36 0.58
CA ALA A 202 6.46 -11.33 1.00
C ALA A 202 5.45 -10.80 2.04
N GLY A 203 5.24 -9.48 2.10
CA GLY A 203 4.28 -8.81 2.98
C GLY A 203 4.34 -9.30 4.42
N PRO A 204 3.22 -9.75 5.02
CA PRO A 204 3.20 -10.20 6.41
C PRO A 204 3.92 -11.55 6.66
N TRP A 205 4.25 -12.32 5.62
CA TRP A 205 4.98 -13.59 5.75
C TRP A 205 6.51 -13.43 5.71
N ILE A 206 7.01 -12.21 5.50
CA ILE A 206 8.42 -11.95 5.21
C ILE A 206 9.37 -12.48 6.29
N ALA A 207 9.00 -12.36 7.58
CA ALA A 207 9.85 -12.76 8.69
C ALA A 207 9.54 -14.17 9.23
N THR A 208 8.62 -14.91 8.60
CA THR A 208 8.29 -16.27 9.04
C THR A 208 9.48 -17.21 8.81
N HIS A 209 9.97 -17.24 7.57
CA HIS A 209 11.08 -18.12 7.17
C HIS A 209 12.15 -17.45 6.31
N LEU A 210 11.91 -16.26 5.74
CA LEU A 210 12.83 -15.63 4.79
C LEU A 210 13.79 -14.65 5.48
N LEU A 211 13.27 -13.67 6.23
CA LEU A 211 14.07 -12.62 6.88
C LEU A 211 13.78 -12.57 8.39
N ARG A 212 14.34 -13.52 9.15
CA ARG A 212 14.11 -13.61 10.60
C ARG A 212 14.68 -12.42 11.37
N GLU A 213 15.68 -11.74 10.80
CA GLU A 213 16.33 -10.58 11.42
C GLU A 213 15.37 -9.41 11.68
N ILE A 214 14.32 -9.24 10.86
CA ILE A 214 13.32 -8.17 11.04
C ILE A 214 12.07 -8.63 11.80
N LYS A 215 12.02 -9.87 12.31
CA LYS A 215 10.83 -10.43 12.97
C LYS A 215 10.36 -9.58 14.16
N HIS A 216 11.29 -9.02 14.92
CA HIS A 216 11.00 -8.18 16.09
C HIS A 216 10.52 -6.78 15.70
N CYS A 217 10.66 -6.39 14.43
CA CYS A 217 10.26 -5.09 13.90
C CYS A 217 8.91 -5.14 13.17
N ILE A 218 8.23 -6.30 13.10
CA ILE A 218 6.98 -6.42 12.35
C ILE A 218 5.87 -7.12 13.13
N GLU A 219 4.66 -6.60 13.04
CA GLU A 219 3.45 -7.21 13.56
C GLU A 219 2.34 -7.22 12.48
N PRO A 220 2.02 -8.38 11.91
CA PRO A 220 0.85 -8.53 11.06
C PRO A 220 -0.45 -8.36 11.86
N ARG A 221 -1.35 -7.52 11.35
CA ARG A 221 -2.69 -7.30 11.90
C ARG A 221 -3.74 -7.49 10.83
N GLN A 222 -4.81 -8.20 11.19
CA GLN A 222 -6.01 -8.29 10.40
C GLN A 222 -6.82 -6.99 10.54
N VAL A 223 -7.30 -6.45 9.41
CA VAL A 223 -8.05 -5.18 9.34
C VAL A 223 -9.27 -5.33 8.42
N PRO A 224 -10.49 -5.03 8.90
CA PRO A 224 -11.68 -5.04 8.05
C PRO A 224 -11.74 -3.88 7.04
N ILE A 225 -12.38 -4.14 5.90
CA ILE A 225 -12.72 -3.18 4.85
C ILE A 225 -14.17 -3.41 4.46
N TYR A 226 -14.90 -2.33 4.19
CA TYR A 226 -16.34 -2.33 3.96
C TYR A 226 -16.69 -1.62 2.67
N TRP A 227 -17.75 -2.05 2.00
CA TRP A 227 -18.31 -1.38 0.83
C TRP A 227 -19.77 -1.01 1.11
N PHE A 228 -20.10 0.25 0.92
CA PHE A 228 -21.42 0.80 1.17
C PHE A 228 -22.06 1.24 -0.14
N LYS A 229 -23.31 0.83 -0.35
CA LYS A 229 -24.08 1.24 -1.52
C LYS A 229 -24.67 2.62 -1.28
N PRO A 230 -24.61 3.55 -2.24
CA PRO A 230 -25.48 4.72 -2.22
C PRO A 230 -26.95 4.32 -2.17
N LYS A 231 -27.76 5.10 -1.45
CA LYS A 231 -29.22 5.02 -1.56
C LYS A 231 -29.63 5.39 -2.98
N ASN A 232 -30.79 4.88 -3.41
CA ASN A 232 -31.35 5.22 -4.72
C ASN A 232 -31.42 6.75 -4.89
N ASP A 233 -31.15 7.22 -6.10
CA ASP A 233 -31.10 8.63 -6.51
C ASP A 233 -29.85 9.42 -6.03
N PHE A 234 -28.99 8.80 -5.23
CA PHE A 234 -27.74 9.42 -4.74
C PHE A 234 -26.47 8.82 -5.35
N GLU A 235 -26.57 7.92 -6.32
CA GLU A 235 -25.40 7.25 -6.92
C GLU A 235 -24.39 8.24 -7.51
N LYS A 236 -24.87 9.29 -8.19
CA LYS A 236 -24.03 10.34 -8.78
C LYS A 236 -23.19 11.06 -7.73
N LEU A 237 -23.73 11.25 -6.52
CA LEU A 237 -23.07 11.96 -5.42
C LEU A 237 -21.81 11.24 -4.92
N PHE A 238 -21.74 9.91 -5.12
CA PHE A 238 -20.61 9.07 -4.72
C PHE A 238 -19.76 8.60 -5.91
N SER A 239 -19.98 9.18 -7.09
CA SER A 239 -19.17 8.92 -8.28
C SER A 239 -17.77 9.52 -8.15
N PRO A 240 -16.75 8.98 -8.85
CA PRO A 240 -15.39 9.50 -8.80
C PRO A 240 -15.24 11.00 -9.14
N ASP A 241 -16.16 11.56 -9.95
CA ASP A 241 -16.16 12.97 -10.34
C ASP A 241 -16.73 13.92 -9.27
N HIS A 242 -17.50 13.38 -8.30
CA HIS A 242 -18.22 14.17 -7.30
C HIS A 242 -17.82 13.83 -5.86
N PHE A 243 -17.08 12.74 -5.65
CA PHE A 243 -16.71 12.25 -4.34
C PHE A 243 -15.20 11.99 -4.26
N PRO A 244 -14.49 12.63 -3.33
CA PRO A 244 -13.04 12.53 -3.23
C PRO A 244 -12.60 11.25 -2.53
N ILE A 245 -11.32 10.89 -2.67
CA ILE A 245 -10.72 10.08 -1.62
C ILE A 245 -10.70 10.89 -0.33
N PHE A 246 -10.83 10.24 0.82
CA PHE A 246 -10.82 10.97 2.08
C PHE A 246 -10.07 10.28 3.18
N LEU A 247 -9.56 11.10 4.10
CA LEU A 247 -9.27 10.74 5.48
C LEU A 247 -10.18 11.57 6.39
N TYR A 248 -10.71 10.95 7.43
CA TYR A 248 -11.54 11.61 8.43
C TYR A 248 -11.07 11.18 9.82
N GLU A 249 -10.46 12.09 10.57
CA GLU A 249 -10.11 11.92 11.98
C GLU A 249 -11.23 12.48 12.85
N HIS A 250 -11.85 11.59 13.61
CA HIS A 250 -12.89 11.95 14.57
C HIS A 250 -12.28 12.56 15.85
N GLN A 251 -13.12 13.14 16.71
CA GLN A 251 -12.67 13.77 17.96
C GLN A 251 -12.04 12.78 18.95
N ASP A 252 -12.37 11.49 18.85
CA ASP A 252 -11.76 10.41 19.64
C ASP A 252 -10.50 9.83 18.97
N GLU A 253 -9.92 10.55 18.01
CA GLU A 253 -8.73 10.19 17.23
C GLU A 253 -8.91 8.96 16.33
N SER A 254 -10.13 8.41 16.23
CA SER A 254 -10.44 7.37 15.27
C SER A 254 -10.30 7.89 13.84
N LEU A 255 -9.54 7.17 13.02
CA LEU A 255 -9.23 7.57 11.66
C LEU A 255 -9.94 6.65 10.68
N ILE A 256 -10.77 7.23 9.83
CA ILE A 256 -11.47 6.56 8.75
C ILE A 256 -10.87 7.01 7.43
N TYR A 257 -10.77 6.09 6.48
CA TYR A 257 -10.45 6.41 5.10
C TYR A 257 -11.54 5.89 4.16
N GLY A 258 -11.66 6.52 3.00
CA GLY A 258 -12.52 5.98 1.96
C GLY A 258 -12.15 6.38 0.55
N VAL A 259 -12.71 5.62 -0.39
CA VAL A 259 -12.48 5.74 -1.82
C VAL A 259 -13.83 5.55 -2.54
N PRO A 260 -14.20 6.41 -3.50
CA PRO A 260 -15.39 6.20 -4.30
C PRO A 260 -15.32 4.89 -5.11
N SER A 261 -16.47 4.49 -5.64
CA SER A 261 -16.56 3.33 -6.55
C SER A 261 -15.90 3.69 -7.89
N ILE A 262 -14.65 3.28 -8.09
CA ILE A 262 -13.87 3.55 -9.32
C ILE A 262 -13.82 2.35 -10.29
N ILE A 263 -14.21 1.15 -9.84
CA ILE A 263 -14.18 -0.06 -10.66
C ILE A 263 -15.42 -0.92 -10.41
N SER A 264 -15.83 -1.72 -11.39
CA SER A 264 -17.10 -2.44 -11.39
C SER A 264 -17.15 -3.69 -10.50
N ASN A 265 -16.00 -4.29 -10.18
CA ASN A 265 -15.92 -5.52 -9.36
C ASN A 265 -15.95 -5.24 -7.83
N GLU A 266 -15.98 -3.98 -7.42
CA GLU A 266 -16.16 -3.53 -6.05
C GLU A 266 -17.23 -2.44 -5.99
N PRO A 267 -18.51 -2.82 -6.08
CA PRO A 267 -19.58 -1.85 -6.12
C PRO A 267 -19.65 -1.07 -4.80
N GLY A 268 -19.83 0.25 -4.89
CA GLY A 268 -20.07 1.12 -3.75
C GLY A 268 -18.82 1.82 -3.21
N VAL A 269 -19.02 2.66 -2.20
CA VAL A 269 -17.96 3.43 -1.56
C VAL A 269 -17.22 2.52 -0.60
N LYS A 270 -15.90 2.38 -0.82
CA LYS A 270 -15.05 1.59 0.06
C LYS A 270 -14.65 2.44 1.26
N ILE A 271 -14.90 1.95 2.47
CA ILE A 271 -14.62 2.64 3.73
C ILE A 271 -13.94 1.66 4.70
N GLY A 272 -12.99 2.14 5.50
CA GLY A 272 -12.38 1.35 6.56
C GLY A 272 -11.78 2.22 7.66
N PHE A 273 -11.60 1.63 8.84
CA PHE A 273 -10.80 2.25 9.90
C PHE A 273 -9.31 2.05 9.59
N HIS A 274 -8.53 3.11 9.77
CA HIS A 274 -7.08 3.02 9.67
C HIS A 274 -6.46 2.52 10.97
N ASN A 275 -6.90 3.01 12.14
CA ASN A 275 -6.29 2.74 13.47
C ASN A 275 -7.24 2.03 14.46
N ARG A 276 -8.40 1.56 14.01
CA ARG A 276 -9.35 0.77 14.82
C ARG A 276 -9.66 -0.55 14.13
N GLN A 277 -10.29 -1.46 14.90
CA GLN A 277 -10.68 -2.80 14.45
C GLN A 277 -9.51 -3.63 13.89
N GLN A 278 -8.29 -3.34 14.37
CA GLN A 278 -7.11 -4.11 14.05
C GLN A 278 -6.90 -5.18 15.11
N THR A 279 -6.62 -6.41 14.69
CA THR A 279 -6.26 -7.49 15.61
C THR A 279 -4.99 -8.18 15.15
N PRO A 280 -4.00 -8.42 16.04
CA PRO A 280 -2.85 -9.25 15.73
C PRO A 280 -3.31 -10.58 15.13
N ALA A 281 -2.71 -10.96 14.00
CA ALA A 281 -3.13 -12.15 13.28
C ALA A 281 -1.98 -12.69 12.44
N ASN A 282 -1.78 -14.01 12.47
CA ASN A 282 -0.89 -14.67 11.52
C ASN A 282 -1.70 -14.97 10.27
N PRO A 283 -1.38 -14.37 9.11
CA PRO A 283 -2.18 -14.57 7.91
C PRO A 283 -2.09 -16.02 7.43
N GLN A 284 -3.26 -16.64 7.33
CA GLN A 284 -3.47 -17.97 6.79
C GLN A 284 -4.04 -17.88 5.36
N TRP A 285 -4.01 -19.00 4.64
CA TRP A 285 -4.61 -19.12 3.30
C TRP A 285 -6.13 -19.37 3.38
N GLU A 286 -6.82 -18.65 4.26
CA GLU A 286 -8.24 -18.83 4.55
C GLU A 286 -8.97 -17.49 4.65
N ASN A 287 -10.26 -17.48 4.31
CA ASN A 287 -11.10 -16.30 4.44
C ASN A 287 -11.80 -16.31 5.80
N ILE A 288 -11.37 -15.41 6.68
CA ILE A 288 -12.01 -15.20 7.98
C ILE A 288 -13.10 -14.13 7.81
N PRO A 289 -14.36 -14.39 8.19
CA PRO A 289 -15.42 -13.38 8.15
C PRO A 289 -15.15 -12.18 9.08
N VAL A 290 -15.67 -11.01 8.73
CA VAL A 290 -15.62 -9.83 9.61
C VAL A 290 -16.58 -10.04 10.80
N LYS A 291 -16.14 -9.67 12.01
CA LYS A 291 -16.95 -9.83 13.24
C LYS A 291 -18.19 -8.93 13.18
N THR A 292 -19.35 -9.43 13.62
CA THR A 292 -20.62 -8.69 13.63
C THR A 292 -20.53 -7.35 14.36
N LYS A 293 -19.90 -7.31 15.54
CA LYS A 293 -19.67 -6.05 16.28
C LYS A 293 -18.94 -4.98 15.46
N TYR A 294 -18.02 -5.38 14.57
CA TYR A 294 -17.29 -4.44 13.73
C TYR A 294 -18.18 -3.88 12.61
N LEU A 295 -19.14 -4.66 12.10
CA LEU A 295 -20.15 -4.20 11.15
C LEU A 295 -21.07 -3.16 11.80
N GLU A 296 -21.51 -3.39 13.04
CA GLU A 296 -22.36 -2.44 13.79
C GLU A 296 -21.64 -1.12 14.03
N GLU A 297 -20.40 -1.15 14.53
CA GLU A 297 -19.57 0.02 14.78
C GLU A 297 -19.36 0.88 13.51
N ILE A 298 -18.96 0.27 12.38
CA ILE A 298 -18.73 1.03 11.15
C ILE A 298 -20.04 1.59 10.58
N SER A 299 -21.14 0.84 10.71
CA SER A 299 -22.47 1.25 10.19
C SER A 299 -23.01 2.47 10.93
N GLU A 300 -22.71 2.61 12.22
CA GLU A 300 -23.07 3.80 12.99
C GLU A 300 -22.31 5.05 12.50
N ILE A 301 -20.99 4.95 12.37
CA ILE A 301 -20.19 6.10 11.95
C ILE A 301 -20.48 6.50 10.50
N VAL A 302 -20.60 5.52 9.60
CA VAL A 302 -20.95 5.78 8.19
C VAL A 302 -22.34 6.38 8.07
N GLY A 303 -23.33 5.90 8.82
CA GLY A 303 -24.67 6.47 8.82
C GLY A 303 -24.72 7.94 9.26
N ASN A 304 -23.86 8.32 10.21
CA ASN A 304 -23.76 9.71 10.67
C ASN A 304 -23.01 10.61 9.68
N LEU A 305 -21.89 10.12 9.12
CA LEU A 305 -21.02 10.87 8.23
C LEU A 305 -21.56 10.97 6.79
N PHE A 306 -22.26 9.94 6.32
CA PHE A 306 -22.80 9.84 4.96
C PHE A 306 -24.27 9.39 4.97
N PRO A 307 -25.23 10.31 5.25
CA PRO A 307 -26.65 9.97 5.36
C PRO A 307 -27.26 9.36 4.09
N ASN A 308 -26.63 9.58 2.93
CA ASN A 308 -27.06 9.10 1.62
C ASN A 308 -26.44 7.75 1.21
N LEU A 309 -25.64 7.13 2.08
CA LEU A 309 -25.26 5.71 1.95
C LEU A 309 -26.26 4.83 2.70
N GLU A 310 -26.44 3.60 2.22
CA GLU A 310 -27.06 2.54 3.01
C GLU A 310 -26.27 2.36 4.31
N ARG A 311 -26.99 2.19 5.42
CA ARG A 311 -26.35 2.15 6.74
C ARG A 311 -25.50 0.89 6.92
N SER A 312 -25.94 -0.22 6.34
CA SER A 312 -25.23 -1.51 6.40
C SER A 312 -24.35 -1.70 5.16
N PRO A 313 -23.12 -2.23 5.31
CA PRO A 313 -22.28 -2.51 4.16
C PRO A 313 -22.85 -3.66 3.33
N ILE A 314 -22.78 -3.55 2.00
CA ILE A 314 -23.16 -4.62 1.06
C ILE A 314 -22.09 -5.69 0.95
N GLN A 315 -20.86 -5.37 1.35
CA GLN A 315 -19.74 -6.32 1.40
C GLN A 315 -18.79 -5.92 2.53
N ALA A 316 -18.19 -6.92 3.18
CA ALA A 316 -17.11 -6.73 4.14
C ALA A 316 -16.05 -7.82 3.95
N LYS A 317 -14.78 -7.44 4.04
CA LYS A 317 -13.64 -8.36 3.92
C LYS A 317 -12.55 -8.02 4.91
N ASN A 318 -11.83 -9.03 5.37
CA ASN A 318 -10.61 -8.82 6.14
C ASN A 318 -9.41 -8.73 5.21
N CYS A 319 -8.53 -7.75 5.47
CA CYS A 319 -7.23 -7.54 4.85
C CYS A 319 -6.14 -7.61 5.93
N PHE A 320 -4.88 -7.40 5.54
CA PHE A 320 -3.76 -7.38 6.46
C PHE A 320 -2.94 -6.11 6.34
N TYR A 321 -2.62 -5.52 7.48
CA TYR A 321 -1.49 -4.62 7.64
C TYR A 321 -0.30 -5.41 8.22
N THR A 322 0.89 -4.92 7.95
CA THR A 322 2.12 -5.34 8.63
C THR A 322 2.71 -4.07 9.19
N LEU A 323 2.63 -3.91 10.51
CA LEU A 323 3.04 -2.70 11.22
C LEU A 323 4.50 -2.83 11.68
N SER A 324 5.25 -1.74 11.62
CA SER A 324 6.44 -1.56 12.47
C SER A 324 6.07 -0.83 13.76
N PRO A 325 6.95 -0.82 14.79
CA PRO A 325 6.67 -0.11 16.05
C PRO A 325 6.38 1.39 15.89
N ASP A 326 7.00 2.04 14.90
CA ASP A 326 6.81 3.46 14.57
C ASP A 326 5.81 3.70 13.43
N GLU A 327 5.13 2.64 12.99
CA GLU A 327 4.24 2.63 11.82
C GLU A 327 4.92 3.09 10.50
N SER A 328 6.25 3.20 10.43
CA SER A 328 6.99 3.52 9.22
C SER A 328 7.30 2.29 8.35
N PHE A 329 7.98 2.49 7.22
CA PHE A 329 8.36 1.39 6.33
C PHE A 329 9.66 0.73 6.81
N LEU A 330 9.85 -0.56 6.55
CA LEU A 330 11.19 -1.15 6.58
C LEU A 330 11.60 -1.49 5.15
N ILE A 331 12.63 -0.82 4.66
CA ILE A 331 13.17 -0.98 3.32
C ILE A 331 14.68 -0.95 3.43
N GLY A 332 15.36 -1.93 2.83
CA GLY A 332 16.81 -1.95 2.87
C GLY A 332 17.42 -3.26 2.46
N LYS A 333 18.65 -3.48 2.94
CA LYS A 333 19.45 -4.66 2.68
C LYS A 333 19.40 -5.61 3.87
N SER A 334 19.32 -6.92 3.62
CA SER A 334 19.47 -7.93 4.66
C SER A 334 20.88 -7.89 5.26
N LYS A 335 20.96 -8.04 6.58
CA LYS A 335 22.24 -8.19 7.30
C LYS A 335 22.77 -9.62 7.23
N ALA A 336 21.87 -10.61 7.11
CA ALA A 336 22.20 -12.02 7.13
C ALA A 336 22.48 -12.59 5.72
N LEU A 337 21.75 -12.11 4.71
CA LEU A 337 21.82 -12.61 3.34
C LEU A 337 22.53 -11.59 2.44
N ARG A 338 23.56 -12.06 1.74
CA ARG A 338 24.30 -11.28 0.74
C ARG A 338 23.35 -10.92 -0.41
N SER A 339 23.55 -9.72 -0.97
CA SER A 339 22.82 -9.25 -2.15
C SER A 339 21.29 -9.44 -2.07
N THR A 340 20.74 -9.39 -0.86
CA THR A 340 19.31 -9.53 -0.60
C THR A 340 18.76 -8.21 -0.10
N TYR A 341 17.69 -7.75 -0.75
CA TYR A 341 17.01 -6.49 -0.47
C TYR A 341 15.55 -6.76 -0.16
N PHE A 342 14.91 -5.89 0.62
CA PHE A 342 13.53 -6.13 1.02
C PHE A 342 12.73 -4.85 1.21
N ALA A 343 11.40 -5.00 1.15
CA ALA A 343 10.45 -4.00 1.62
C ALA A 343 9.28 -4.67 2.34
N SER A 344 9.13 -4.34 3.62
CA SER A 344 8.04 -4.68 4.57
C SER A 344 8.59 -4.37 5.97
N ALA A 345 7.90 -3.78 6.95
CA ALA A 345 6.51 -3.36 7.05
C ALA A 345 6.15 -2.19 6.12
N CYS A 346 4.85 -2.02 5.87
CA CYS A 346 4.28 -0.91 5.09
C CYS A 346 3.07 -0.25 5.78
N SER A 347 2.78 -0.69 7.01
CA SER A 347 1.88 -0.11 8.00
C SER A 347 0.49 0.33 7.51
N GLY A 348 -0.02 -0.35 6.49
CA GLY A 348 -1.34 -0.05 5.91
C GLY A 348 -1.41 1.15 4.99
N HIS A 349 -0.29 1.81 4.70
CA HIS A 349 -0.25 3.00 3.83
C HIS A 349 0.78 2.91 2.68
N GLY A 350 1.44 1.77 2.48
CA GLY A 350 2.51 1.61 1.49
C GLY A 350 2.10 1.51 0.01
N PHE A 351 0.86 1.14 -0.34
CA PHE A 351 0.52 0.83 -1.74
C PHE A 351 0.85 1.97 -2.72
N LYS A 352 0.57 3.21 -2.32
CA LYS A 352 0.80 4.41 -3.14
C LYS A 352 2.27 4.66 -3.48
N PHE A 353 3.19 4.02 -2.77
CA PHE A 353 4.64 4.15 -2.94
C PHE A 353 5.24 3.06 -3.83
N ALA A 354 4.45 2.06 -4.22
CA ALA A 354 4.98 0.83 -4.79
C ALA A 354 5.84 1.00 -6.04
N PRO A 355 5.49 1.84 -7.04
CA PRO A 355 6.38 2.09 -8.17
C PRO A 355 7.75 2.64 -7.74
N ALA A 356 7.79 3.62 -6.83
CA ALA A 356 9.04 4.22 -6.36
C ALA A 356 9.88 3.24 -5.52
N ILE A 357 9.24 2.47 -4.63
CA ILE A 357 9.94 1.44 -3.85
C ILE A 357 10.46 0.33 -4.78
N GLY A 358 9.65 -0.10 -5.75
CA GLY A 358 10.04 -1.09 -6.75
C GLY A 358 11.24 -0.63 -7.58
N ASP A 359 11.24 0.63 -8.02
CA ASP A 359 12.38 1.23 -8.74
C ASP A 359 13.64 1.30 -7.87
N ALA A 360 13.51 1.72 -6.62
CA ALA A 360 14.63 1.77 -5.69
C ALA A 360 15.23 0.37 -5.45
N LEU A 361 14.41 -0.64 -5.17
CA LEU A 361 14.85 -2.02 -4.98
C LEU A 361 15.49 -2.60 -6.25
N ALA A 362 14.94 -2.31 -7.42
CA ALA A 362 15.49 -2.74 -8.70
C ALA A 362 16.89 -2.16 -8.95
N ASN A 363 17.10 -0.86 -8.66
CA ASN A 363 18.42 -0.23 -8.75
C ASN A 363 19.41 -0.89 -7.77
N MET A 364 19.02 -1.07 -6.50
CA MET A 364 19.87 -1.72 -5.50
C MET A 364 20.27 -3.14 -5.90
N ALA A 365 19.34 -3.93 -6.45
CA ALA A 365 19.57 -5.31 -6.87
C ALA A 365 20.55 -5.45 -8.04
N VAL A 366 20.78 -4.39 -8.82
CA VAL A 366 21.80 -4.37 -9.88
C VAL A 366 23.04 -3.56 -9.50
N GLY A 367 23.20 -3.22 -8.23
CA GLY A 367 24.36 -2.47 -7.72
C GLY A 367 24.34 -0.97 -8.02
N GLN A 368 23.18 -0.42 -8.43
CA GLN A 368 22.98 1.00 -8.67
C GLN A 368 22.41 1.71 -7.42
N GLN A 369 22.62 3.01 -7.33
CA GLN A 369 22.00 3.83 -6.28
C GLN A 369 20.53 4.10 -6.60
N PRO A 370 19.62 4.03 -5.61
CA PRO A 370 18.25 4.52 -5.76
C PRO A 370 18.19 6.01 -6.13
N HIS A 371 17.18 6.39 -6.91
CA HIS A 371 16.88 7.81 -7.18
C HIS A 371 16.43 8.59 -5.94
N VAL A 372 15.87 7.89 -4.96
CA VAL A 372 15.35 8.46 -3.71
C VAL A 372 16.02 7.77 -2.53
N SER A 373 16.48 8.56 -1.54
CA SER A 373 17.05 8.00 -0.31
C SER A 373 16.04 7.15 0.45
N LEU A 374 16.50 5.98 0.92
CA LEU A 374 15.71 5.04 1.73
C LEU A 374 16.17 5.01 3.20
N GLU A 375 17.10 5.88 3.59
CA GLU A 375 17.75 5.85 4.92
C GLU A 375 16.74 5.92 6.07
N ALA A 376 15.73 6.79 5.94
CA ALA A 376 14.64 6.93 6.92
C ALA A 376 13.81 5.65 7.12
N PHE A 377 13.92 4.68 6.21
CA PHE A 377 13.20 3.41 6.23
C PHE A 377 14.10 2.23 6.56
N SER A 378 15.37 2.42 6.90
CA SER A 378 16.26 1.32 7.31
C SER A 378 15.76 0.65 8.60
N ALA A 379 15.88 -0.67 8.68
CA ALA A 379 15.59 -1.42 9.91
C ALA A 379 16.59 -1.09 11.04
N ASP A 380 17.75 -0.53 10.72
CA ASP A 380 18.80 -0.15 11.69
C ASP A 380 18.30 0.84 12.76
N ARG A 381 17.24 1.59 12.48
CA ARG A 381 16.64 2.53 13.43
C ARG A 381 16.03 1.85 14.66
N PHE A 382 15.83 0.53 14.62
CA PHE A 382 15.37 -0.27 15.75
C PHE A 382 16.48 -1.00 16.49
N ASP A 383 17.73 -0.92 15.99
CA ASP A 383 18.84 -1.50 16.70
C ASP A 383 19.20 -0.62 17.90
N LEU A 384 19.01 -1.16 19.10
CA LEU A 384 19.29 -0.52 20.39
C LEU A 384 20.79 -0.19 20.64
N THR A 385 21.63 -0.21 19.61
CA THR A 385 23.06 0.16 19.68
C THR A 385 23.37 1.48 18.97
N SER A 386 22.37 2.17 18.40
CA SER A 386 22.55 3.43 17.69
C SER A 386 22.28 4.67 18.54
N ASN A 387 22.55 4.62 19.85
CA ASN A 387 22.90 5.85 20.57
C ASN A 387 24.38 6.13 20.30
N LYS A 388 24.67 6.78 19.17
CA LYS A 388 25.95 7.47 19.05
C LYS A 388 25.90 8.69 19.99
N PRO A 389 26.92 8.88 20.84
CA PRO A 389 27.00 10.00 21.77
C PRO A 389 27.02 11.36 21.07
#